data_AF-A0ABD6MR25-F1
#
_entry.id   AF-A0ABD6MR25-F1
#
_cell.length_a   1.000
_cell.length_b   1.000
_cell.length_c   1.000
_cell.angle_alpha   90.00
_cell.angle_beta   90.00
_cell.angle_gamma   90.00
#
_symmetry.space_group_name_H-M   'P 1'
#
loop_
_entity.id
_entity.type
_entity.pdbx_description
1 polymer ?
#
loop_
_entity_poly.entity_id
_entity_poly.type
_entity_poly.pdbx_seq_one_letter_code
_entity_poly.pdbx_strand_id
1 'polypeptide(L)'
;MGRARSVLRVVAIASCLPYVGLKTAWMAGSRLGIPDGSPLLDGGTALAVANGATVLMDGAVVVLALLLTRPWGLRVPAWLLVLPMWVASGLLLPIMTAFPVQLAVRILGGGGGRPVGEGSSEPFLDPWVFGVVYGGFIVQGLALGSLFALYARERWGDLWRGRLRDLPASPTAPALRATAVAAASAALVPGVTHLLWATGSTAGLEPARAADRTSDFYVLEAVSLLFVVVTAVGVLLLAFRRTGGLSLRLPLVLAWCGSAQMACWGGWMSLAGLMGAGEAADRPTAASMVTYAVQMLAGALVVTLGAYFFAERAAARSVPARDAPHESRRS
;
A
#
# COMPACT_ATOMS: atom_id res chain seq x y z
N MET A 1 -15.67 21.92 8.93
CA MET A 1 -14.56 20.93 8.86
C MET A 1 -14.46 20.00 10.07
N GLY A 2 -14.74 20.44 11.31
CA GLY A 2 -14.66 19.57 12.50
C GLY A 2 -15.60 18.35 12.50
N ARG A 3 -16.86 18.50 12.06
CA ARG A 3 -17.82 17.38 11.96
C ARG A 3 -17.35 16.27 11.03
N ALA A 4 -16.87 16.61 9.83
CA ALA A 4 -16.37 15.63 8.86
C ALA A 4 -15.19 14.81 9.41
N ARG A 5 -14.22 15.45 10.07
CA ARG A 5 -13.09 14.75 10.72
C ARG A 5 -13.56 13.82 11.85
N SER A 6 -14.58 14.24 12.61
CA SER A 6 -15.14 13.39 13.66
C SER A 6 -15.84 12.16 13.09
N VAL A 7 -16.64 12.33 12.03
CA VAL A 7 -17.31 11.22 11.35
C VAL A 7 -16.27 10.26 10.76
N LEU A 8 -15.29 10.76 9.99
CA LEU A 8 -14.25 9.91 9.40
C LEU A 8 -13.46 9.14 10.45
N ARG A 9 -13.17 9.74 11.62
CA ARG A 9 -12.51 9.02 12.72
C ARG A 9 -13.40 7.90 13.25
N VAL A 10 -14.67 8.17 13.53
CA VAL A 10 -15.60 7.14 14.03
C VAL A 10 -15.72 6.01 13.03
N VAL A 11 -15.86 6.34 11.74
CA VAL A 11 -15.93 5.36 10.65
C VAL A 11 -14.65 4.51 10.60
N ALA A 12 -13.46 5.11 10.64
CA ALA A 12 -12.19 4.39 10.62
C ALA A 12 -12.01 3.44 11.82
N ILE A 13 -12.49 3.83 13.01
CA ILE A 13 -12.42 2.98 14.21
C ILE A 13 -13.47 1.87 14.14
N ALA A 14 -14.71 2.21 13.75
CA ALA A 14 -15.80 1.25 13.66
C ALA A 14 -15.53 0.17 12.59
N SER A 15 -14.86 0.52 11.50
CA SER A 15 -14.49 -0.42 10.45
C SER A 15 -13.46 -1.47 10.87
N CYS A 16 -12.69 -1.23 11.94
CA CYS A 16 -11.77 -2.22 12.51
C CYS A 16 -12.52 -3.31 13.30
N LEU A 17 -13.72 -3.01 13.81
CA LEU A 17 -14.43 -3.86 14.77
C LEU A 17 -14.74 -5.27 14.24
N PRO A 18 -15.18 -5.47 12.98
CA PRO A 18 -15.50 -6.80 12.51
C PRO A 18 -14.27 -7.72 12.50
N TYR A 19 -13.14 -7.22 12.02
CA TYR A 19 -11.90 -8.02 11.93
C TYR A 19 -11.28 -8.27 13.31
N VAL A 20 -11.16 -7.23 14.14
CA VAL A 20 -10.67 -7.38 15.53
C VAL A 20 -11.60 -8.30 16.34
N GLY A 21 -12.91 -8.17 16.16
CA GLY A 21 -13.91 -9.03 16.79
C GLY A 21 -13.75 -10.51 16.42
N LEU A 22 -13.58 -10.81 15.13
CA LEU A 22 -13.31 -12.18 14.68
C LEU A 22 -11.97 -12.72 15.22
N LYS A 23 -10.88 -11.94 15.12
CA LYS A 23 -9.57 -12.35 15.62
C LYS A 23 -9.57 -12.61 17.13
N THR A 24 -10.24 -11.74 17.90
CA THR A 24 -10.39 -11.91 19.36
C THR A 24 -11.27 -13.10 19.71
N ALA A 25 -12.36 -13.33 18.99
CA ALA A 25 -13.20 -14.51 19.15
C ALA A 25 -12.41 -15.80 18.86
N TRP A 26 -11.61 -15.84 17.79
CA TRP A 26 -10.76 -16.99 17.46
C TRP A 26 -9.69 -17.24 18.53
N MET A 27 -9.07 -16.18 19.07
CA MET A 27 -8.14 -16.31 20.20
C MET A 27 -8.84 -16.83 21.47
N ALA A 28 -10.13 -16.57 21.64
CA ALA A 28 -10.95 -17.10 22.72
C ALA A 28 -11.52 -18.51 22.42
N GLY A 29 -11.14 -19.14 21.31
CA GLY A 29 -11.55 -20.50 20.94
C GLY A 29 -12.83 -20.59 20.08
N SER A 30 -13.39 -19.46 19.63
CA SER A 30 -14.52 -19.47 18.70
C SER A 30 -14.12 -20.05 17.34
N ARG A 31 -15.04 -20.80 16.72
CA ARG A 31 -14.92 -21.31 15.34
C ARG A 31 -15.75 -20.53 14.33
N LEU A 32 -16.26 -19.36 14.72
CA LEU A 32 -17.14 -18.56 13.87
C LEU A 32 -16.46 -18.25 12.53
N GLY A 33 -17.09 -18.69 11.43
CA GLY A 33 -16.56 -18.48 10.08
C GLY A 33 -15.39 -19.38 9.69
N ILE A 34 -15.06 -20.41 10.51
CA ILE A 34 -14.03 -21.41 10.22
C ILE A 34 -14.73 -22.74 9.88
N PRO A 35 -14.65 -23.24 8.63
CA PRO A 35 -15.22 -24.52 8.24
C PRO A 35 -14.60 -25.70 9.00
N ASP A 36 -15.37 -26.77 9.17
CA ASP A 36 -14.84 -28.04 9.68
C ASP A 36 -13.74 -28.58 8.74
N GLY A 37 -12.64 -29.04 9.32
CA GLY A 37 -11.46 -29.49 8.56
C GLY A 37 -10.52 -28.36 8.10
N SER A 38 -10.81 -27.09 8.44
CA SER A 38 -9.92 -25.98 8.11
C SER A 38 -8.55 -26.12 8.81
N PRO A 39 -7.43 -25.88 8.09
CA PRO A 39 -6.09 -25.91 8.67
C PRO A 39 -5.88 -24.84 9.76
N LEU A 40 -6.78 -23.84 9.87
CA LEU A 40 -6.75 -22.88 10.97
C LEU A 40 -7.05 -23.51 12.33
N LEU A 41 -7.76 -24.64 12.37
CA LEU A 41 -8.10 -25.31 13.63
C LEU A 41 -6.85 -25.91 14.31
N ASP A 42 -5.83 -26.25 13.53
CA ASP A 42 -4.58 -26.88 13.99
C ASP A 42 -3.40 -25.90 14.14
N GLY A 43 -3.61 -24.60 13.85
CA GLY A 43 -2.54 -23.61 13.70
C GLY A 43 -1.76 -23.23 14.97
N GLY A 44 -2.21 -23.68 16.15
CA GLY A 44 -1.50 -23.56 17.43
C GLY A 44 -0.97 -22.15 17.76
N THR A 45 0.22 -22.09 18.36
CA THR A 45 0.85 -20.83 18.81
C THR A 45 1.19 -19.88 17.66
N ALA A 46 1.58 -20.40 16.49
CA ALA A 46 1.95 -19.58 15.33
C ALA A 46 0.75 -18.77 14.82
N LEU A 47 -0.42 -19.41 14.74
CA LEU A 47 -1.67 -18.74 14.37
C LEU A 47 -2.09 -17.72 15.43
N ALA A 48 -1.93 -18.04 16.72
CA ALA A 48 -2.20 -17.09 17.80
C ALA A 48 -1.31 -15.83 17.72
N VAL A 49 -0.02 -16.00 17.42
CA VAL A 49 0.92 -14.88 17.21
C VAL A 49 0.54 -14.06 15.98
N ALA A 50 0.18 -14.70 14.86
CA ALA A 50 -0.28 -14.01 13.66
C ALA A 50 -1.58 -13.22 13.91
N ASN A 51 -2.52 -13.79 14.67
CA ASN A 51 -3.74 -13.12 15.10
C ASN A 51 -3.45 -11.92 16.02
N GLY A 52 -2.54 -12.09 16.99
CA GLY A 52 -2.11 -11.00 17.86
C GLY A 52 -1.46 -9.85 17.09
N ALA A 53 -0.56 -10.17 16.15
CA ALA A 53 0.10 -9.17 15.29
C ALA A 53 -0.91 -8.37 14.47
N THR A 54 -1.92 -9.02 13.90
CA THR A 54 -2.96 -8.35 13.10
C THR A 54 -3.90 -7.49 13.95
N VAL A 55 -4.21 -7.89 15.19
CA VAL A 55 -4.92 -7.04 16.16
C VAL A 55 -4.09 -5.79 16.53
N LEU A 56 -2.77 -5.93 16.70
CA LEU A 56 -1.89 -4.79 16.95
C LEU A 56 -1.86 -3.81 15.76
N MET A 57 -1.91 -4.32 14.53
CA MET A 57 -1.98 -3.49 13.32
C MET A 57 -3.25 -2.64 13.28
N ASP A 58 -4.42 -3.20 13.60
CA ASP A 58 -5.66 -2.42 13.70
C ASP A 58 -5.66 -1.47 14.91
N GLY A 59 -5.02 -1.87 16.02
CA GLY A 59 -4.75 -0.96 17.14
C GLY A 59 -3.96 0.28 16.69
N ALA A 60 -2.96 0.09 15.82
CA ALA A 60 -2.20 1.20 15.23
C ALA A 60 -3.08 2.09 14.34
N VAL A 61 -4.06 1.53 13.61
CA VAL A 61 -5.04 2.31 12.84
C VAL A 61 -5.89 3.20 13.73
N VAL A 62 -6.35 2.69 14.88
CA VAL A 62 -7.09 3.51 15.87
C VAL A 62 -6.22 4.67 16.38
N VAL A 63 -4.95 4.39 16.71
CA VAL A 63 -3.99 5.41 17.14
C VAL A 63 -3.76 6.45 16.04
N LEU A 64 -3.61 6.04 14.79
CA LEU A 64 -3.48 6.94 13.63
C LEU A 64 -4.72 7.80 13.45
N ALA A 65 -5.93 7.24 13.55
CA ALA A 65 -7.17 8.00 13.44
C ALA A 65 -7.28 9.08 14.53
N LEU A 66 -6.78 8.80 15.74
CA LEU A 66 -6.70 9.78 16.83
C LEU A 66 -5.65 10.86 16.54
N LEU A 67 -4.44 10.45 16.15
CA LEU A 67 -3.34 11.36 15.77
C LEU A 67 -3.76 12.33 14.66
N LEU A 68 -4.42 11.84 13.62
CA LEU A 68 -4.81 12.65 12.46
C LEU A 68 -5.97 13.62 12.74
N THR A 69 -6.66 13.48 13.87
CA THR A 69 -7.81 14.34 14.21
C THR A 69 -7.62 15.19 15.45
N ARG A 70 -6.71 14.82 16.36
CA ARG A 70 -6.48 15.53 17.62
C ARG A 70 -5.37 16.57 17.47
N PRO A 71 -5.44 17.71 18.18
CA PRO A 71 -4.48 18.79 18.04
C PRO A 71 -3.05 18.39 18.42
N TRP A 72 -2.88 17.44 19.36
CA TRP A 72 -1.57 16.93 19.74
C TRP A 72 -0.87 16.15 18.62
N GLY A 73 -1.62 15.60 17.66
CA GLY A 73 -1.03 14.93 16.51
C GLY A 73 -0.18 15.84 15.63
N LEU A 74 -0.43 17.16 15.61
CA LEU A 74 0.41 18.12 14.88
C LEU A 74 1.82 18.24 15.47
N ARG A 75 2.00 17.88 16.74
CA ARG A 75 3.30 17.91 17.44
C ARG A 75 4.14 16.66 17.21
N VAL A 76 3.53 15.58 16.74
CA VAL A 76 4.21 14.30 16.54
C VAL A 76 5.18 14.39 15.36
N PRO A 77 6.42 13.86 15.45
CA PRO A 77 7.35 13.79 14.34
C PRO A 77 6.69 13.23 13.06
N ALA A 78 6.96 13.86 11.91
CA ALA A 78 6.28 13.52 10.65
C ALA A 78 6.44 12.04 10.27
N TRP A 79 7.62 11.47 10.49
CA TRP A 79 7.92 10.08 10.13
C TRP A 79 7.05 9.06 10.90
N LEU A 80 6.69 9.35 12.15
CA LEU A 80 5.78 8.51 12.97
C LEU A 80 4.33 8.51 12.46
N LEU A 81 3.98 9.39 11.53
CA LEU A 81 2.67 9.42 10.89
C LEU A 81 2.72 8.92 9.46
N VAL A 82 3.69 9.43 8.71
CA VAL A 82 3.83 9.17 7.27
C VAL A 82 4.20 7.72 7.04
N LEU A 83 5.15 7.14 7.79
CA LEU A 83 5.57 5.76 7.57
C LEU A 83 4.45 4.76 7.89
N PRO A 84 3.75 4.82 9.05
CA PRO A 84 2.61 3.94 9.28
C PRO A 84 1.46 4.12 8.28
N MET A 85 1.18 5.36 7.85
CA MET A 85 0.18 5.61 6.81
C MET A 85 0.59 5.04 5.45
N TRP A 86 1.88 5.07 5.11
CA TRP A 86 2.41 4.46 3.91
C TRP A 86 2.30 2.94 3.97
N VAL A 87 2.66 2.33 5.10
CA VAL A 87 2.48 0.88 5.33
C VAL A 87 1.01 0.47 5.25
N ALA A 88 0.12 1.19 5.95
CA ALA A 88 -1.32 0.94 5.89
C ALA A 88 -1.86 1.08 4.47
N SER A 89 -1.41 2.10 3.71
CA SER A 89 -1.78 2.24 2.30
C SER A 89 -1.33 1.02 1.50
N GLY A 90 -0.10 0.57 1.67
CA GLY A 90 0.47 -0.53 0.91
C GLY A 90 -0.22 -1.88 1.13
N LEU A 91 -0.68 -2.12 2.36
CA LEU A 91 -1.39 -3.35 2.72
C LEU A 91 -2.88 -3.30 2.35
N LEU A 92 -3.53 -2.13 2.44
CA LEU A 92 -4.95 -1.99 2.16
C LEU A 92 -5.24 -1.80 0.66
N LEU A 93 -4.37 -1.13 -0.08
CA LEU A 93 -4.61 -0.79 -1.50
C LEU A 93 -4.91 -2.00 -2.38
N PRO A 94 -4.19 -3.13 -2.32
CA PRO A 94 -4.54 -4.34 -3.07
C PRO A 94 -5.96 -4.83 -2.79
N ILE A 95 -6.37 -4.83 -1.52
CA ILE A 95 -7.71 -5.24 -1.10
C ILE A 95 -8.74 -4.24 -1.66
N MET A 96 -8.45 -2.94 -1.53
CA MET A 96 -9.32 -1.86 -2.00
C MET A 96 -9.54 -1.82 -3.50
N THR A 97 -8.60 -2.35 -4.29
CA THR A 97 -8.70 -2.35 -5.76
C THR A 97 -9.13 -3.70 -6.31
N ALA A 98 -8.52 -4.81 -5.87
CA ALA A 98 -8.82 -6.12 -6.43
C ALA A 98 -10.14 -6.69 -5.91
N PHE A 99 -10.48 -6.55 -4.63
CA PHE A 99 -11.71 -7.18 -4.10
C PHE A 99 -13.00 -6.66 -4.77
N PRO A 100 -13.20 -5.34 -4.98
CA PRO A 100 -14.37 -4.86 -5.73
C PRO A 100 -14.42 -5.36 -7.17
N VAL A 101 -13.26 -5.48 -7.83
CA VAL A 101 -13.17 -6.01 -9.20
C VAL A 101 -13.49 -7.50 -9.23
N GLN A 102 -12.97 -8.29 -8.27
CA GLN A 102 -13.31 -9.70 -8.11
C GLN A 102 -14.81 -9.90 -7.94
N LEU A 103 -15.47 -9.10 -7.07
CA LEU A 103 -16.91 -9.15 -6.90
C LEU A 103 -17.66 -8.82 -8.19
N ALA A 104 -17.24 -7.80 -8.93
CA ALA A 104 -17.84 -7.43 -10.21
C ALA A 104 -17.69 -8.55 -11.25
N VAL A 105 -16.50 -9.16 -11.34
CA VAL A 105 -16.24 -10.28 -12.27
C VAL A 105 -17.08 -11.51 -11.92
N ARG A 106 -17.24 -11.83 -10.63
CA ARG A 106 -18.12 -12.91 -10.16
C ARG A 106 -19.58 -12.66 -10.52
N ILE A 107 -20.08 -11.43 -10.37
CA ILE A 107 -21.45 -11.06 -10.79
C ILE A 107 -21.64 -11.23 -12.30
N LEU A 108 -20.60 -11.01 -13.10
CA LEU A 108 -20.60 -11.19 -14.55
C LEU A 108 -20.41 -12.65 -15.00
N GLY A 109 -20.46 -13.61 -14.07
CA GLY A 109 -20.33 -15.05 -14.38
C GLY A 109 -18.89 -15.56 -14.42
N GLY A 110 -17.92 -14.77 -13.95
CA GLY A 110 -16.55 -15.25 -13.74
C GLY A 110 -16.51 -16.34 -12.68
N GLY A 111 -15.66 -17.34 -12.89
CA GLY A 111 -15.46 -18.43 -11.93
C GLY A 111 -14.95 -17.87 -10.61
N GLY A 112 -15.70 -18.12 -9.53
CA GLY A 112 -15.27 -17.75 -8.19
C GLY A 112 -14.01 -18.49 -7.80
N GLY A 113 -13.07 -17.79 -7.17
CA GLY A 113 -11.90 -18.35 -6.55
C GLY A 113 -11.59 -17.69 -5.22
N ARG A 114 -10.30 -17.66 -4.89
CA ARG A 114 -9.77 -17.24 -3.59
C ARG A 114 -9.59 -15.71 -3.52
N PRO A 115 -10.06 -15.02 -2.46
CA PRO A 115 -9.89 -13.58 -2.31
C PRO A 115 -8.41 -13.15 -2.22
N VAL A 116 -8.15 -11.87 -2.52
CA VAL A 116 -6.82 -11.23 -2.43
C VAL A 116 -6.14 -11.54 -1.10
N GLY A 117 -4.92 -12.08 -1.10
CA GLY A 117 -4.13 -12.32 0.12
C GLY A 117 -4.33 -13.69 0.77
N GLU A 118 -5.17 -14.57 0.21
CA GLU A 118 -5.13 -16.01 0.54
C GLU A 118 -3.92 -16.68 -0.13
N GLY A 119 -3.22 -17.54 0.62
CA GLY A 119 -2.24 -18.48 0.07
C GLY A 119 -2.90 -19.65 -0.67
N SER A 120 -2.11 -20.60 -1.17
CA SER A 120 -2.58 -21.70 -2.04
C SER A 120 -3.31 -22.86 -1.32
N SER A 121 -3.55 -22.78 -0.02
CA SER A 121 -4.13 -23.87 0.79
C SER A 121 -5.68 -23.91 0.75
N GLU A 122 -6.29 -25.06 1.08
CA GLU A 122 -7.74 -25.34 1.17
C GLU A 122 -8.59 -24.20 1.79
N PRO A 123 -9.90 -24.09 1.45
CA PRO A 123 -10.78 -23.05 1.99
C PRO A 123 -10.73 -23.01 3.52
N PHE A 124 -10.08 -21.99 4.07
CA PHE A 124 -9.77 -21.96 5.50
C PHE A 124 -10.74 -21.09 6.31
N LEU A 125 -11.56 -20.27 5.62
CA LEU A 125 -12.65 -19.45 6.17
C LEU A 125 -13.88 -19.49 5.25
N ASP A 126 -15.06 -19.27 5.85
CA ASP A 126 -16.29 -19.11 5.08
C ASP A 126 -16.25 -17.84 4.20
N PRO A 127 -16.86 -17.86 2.99
CA PRO A 127 -16.84 -16.72 2.07
C PRO A 127 -17.37 -15.40 2.65
N TRP A 128 -18.33 -15.44 3.57
CA TRP A 128 -18.90 -14.24 4.19
C TRP A 128 -17.87 -13.48 5.03
N VAL A 129 -16.88 -14.17 5.61
CA VAL A 129 -15.83 -13.58 6.43
C VAL A 129 -15.03 -12.58 5.61
N PHE A 130 -14.66 -12.95 4.38
CA PHE A 130 -13.96 -12.05 3.46
C PHE A 130 -14.79 -10.84 3.08
N GLY A 131 -16.09 -11.02 2.82
CA GLY A 131 -17.00 -9.89 2.53
C GLY A 131 -17.03 -8.88 3.67
N VAL A 132 -17.16 -9.36 4.91
CA VAL A 132 -17.20 -8.50 6.11
C VAL A 132 -15.85 -7.84 6.38
N VAL A 133 -14.76 -8.61 6.35
CA VAL A 133 -13.41 -8.12 6.67
C VAL A 133 -12.89 -7.17 5.59
N TYR A 134 -12.99 -7.54 4.30
CA TYR A 134 -12.50 -6.70 3.22
C TYR A 134 -13.38 -5.48 3.00
N GLY A 135 -14.70 -5.60 3.21
CA GLY A 135 -15.59 -4.45 3.29
C GLY A 135 -15.17 -3.47 4.40
N GLY A 136 -14.85 -3.98 5.59
CA GLY A 136 -14.28 -3.20 6.69
C GLY A 136 -12.98 -2.51 6.30
N PHE A 137 -12.02 -3.24 5.74
CA PHE A 137 -10.73 -2.70 5.27
C PHE A 137 -10.87 -1.62 4.19
N ILE A 138 -11.85 -1.75 3.29
CA ILE A 138 -12.13 -0.72 2.28
C ILE A 138 -12.62 0.56 2.94
N VAL A 139 -13.62 0.45 3.82
CA VAL A 139 -14.16 1.60 4.55
C VAL A 139 -13.08 2.25 5.41
N GLN A 140 -12.27 1.43 6.07
CA GLN A 140 -11.11 1.84 6.86
C GLN A 140 -10.10 2.64 6.03
N GLY A 141 -9.67 2.08 4.90
CA GLY A 141 -8.69 2.71 4.01
C GLY A 141 -9.21 4.03 3.44
N LEU A 142 -10.48 4.10 3.04
CA LEU A 142 -11.11 5.34 2.57
C LEU A 142 -11.18 6.40 3.67
N ALA A 143 -11.62 6.02 4.87
CA ALA A 143 -11.76 6.95 5.99
C ALA A 143 -10.40 7.47 6.49
N LEU A 144 -9.45 6.55 6.69
CA LEU A 144 -8.10 6.87 7.16
C LEU A 144 -7.29 7.64 6.11
N GLY A 145 -7.37 7.25 4.84
CA GLY A 145 -6.77 7.99 3.72
C GLY A 145 -7.32 9.40 3.59
N SER A 146 -8.64 9.58 3.77
CA SER A 146 -9.26 10.91 3.78
C SER A 146 -8.79 11.76 4.96
N LEU A 147 -8.71 11.18 6.16
CA LEU A 147 -8.14 11.86 7.33
C LEU A 147 -6.69 12.29 7.08
N PHE A 148 -5.87 11.40 6.53
CA PHE A 148 -4.48 11.70 6.23
C PHE A 148 -4.34 12.80 5.18
N ALA A 149 -5.15 12.79 4.12
CA ALA A 149 -5.16 13.85 3.11
C ALA A 149 -5.54 15.21 3.71
N LEU A 150 -6.55 15.25 4.59
CA LEU A 150 -6.95 16.47 5.30
C LEU A 150 -5.88 16.96 6.28
N TYR A 151 -5.24 16.04 6.99
CA TYR A 151 -4.15 16.33 7.92
C TYR A 151 -2.90 16.83 7.19
N ALA A 152 -2.48 16.15 6.12
CA ALA A 152 -1.34 16.51 5.30
C ALA A 152 -1.55 17.84 4.56
N ARG A 153 -2.80 18.19 4.23
CA ARG A 153 -3.15 19.52 3.71
C ARG A 153 -2.93 20.62 4.73
N GLU A 154 -3.33 20.39 5.97
CA GLU A 154 -3.19 21.37 7.05
C GLU A 154 -1.72 21.54 7.47
N ARG A 155 -1.00 20.42 7.62
CA ARG A 155 0.38 20.43 8.13
C ARG A 155 1.44 20.69 7.07
N TRP A 156 1.26 20.18 5.86
CA TRP A 156 2.28 20.17 4.79
C TRP A 156 1.73 20.61 3.43
N GLY A 157 0.56 21.24 3.37
CA GLY A 157 -0.13 21.59 2.12
C GLY A 157 0.76 22.28 1.08
N ASP A 158 1.71 23.04 1.55
CA ASP A 158 2.66 23.80 0.76
C ASP A 158 3.73 22.97 0.04
N LEU A 159 4.05 21.78 0.56
CA LEU A 159 5.07 20.91 -0.01
C LEU A 159 4.59 20.10 -1.23
N TRP A 160 3.29 19.78 -1.30
CA TRP A 160 2.75 18.89 -2.34
C TRP A 160 1.75 19.58 -3.29
N ARG A 161 1.64 20.91 -3.20
CA ARG A 161 0.90 21.76 -4.15
C ARG A 161 1.84 22.42 -5.16
N GLY A 162 1.25 22.83 -6.29
CA GLY A 162 1.93 23.48 -7.41
C GLY A 162 1.88 22.65 -8.69
N ARG A 163 2.49 23.17 -9.76
CA ARG A 163 2.70 22.43 -11.01
C ARG A 163 4.11 21.86 -11.01
N LEU A 164 4.28 20.73 -11.69
CA LEU A 164 5.55 20.01 -11.78
C LEU A 164 6.66 20.84 -12.43
N ARG A 165 6.30 21.69 -13.40
CA ARG A 165 7.23 22.57 -14.14
C ARG A 165 7.70 23.78 -13.32
N ASP A 166 6.91 24.21 -12.34
CA ASP A 166 7.19 25.39 -11.52
C ASP A 166 8.08 25.02 -10.31
N LEU A 167 8.55 23.77 -10.25
CA LEU A 167 9.46 23.31 -9.22
C LEU A 167 10.87 23.89 -9.47
N PRO A 168 11.54 24.41 -8.43
CA PRO A 168 12.90 24.89 -8.58
C PRO A 168 13.84 23.76 -9.03
N ALA A 169 14.96 24.16 -9.66
CA ALA A 169 16.04 23.24 -9.96
C ALA A 169 16.51 22.58 -8.66
N SER A 170 16.71 21.27 -8.74
CA SER A 170 17.11 20.46 -7.58
C SER A 170 18.60 20.13 -7.69
N PRO A 171 19.43 20.44 -6.68
CA PRO A 171 20.82 20.02 -6.65
C PRO A 171 20.98 18.50 -6.74
N THR A 172 19.98 17.75 -6.29
CA THR A 172 19.96 16.28 -6.34
C THR A 172 19.31 15.72 -7.62
N ALA A 173 18.92 16.57 -8.58
CA ALA A 173 18.19 16.14 -9.78
C ALA A 173 18.86 15.02 -10.59
N PRO A 174 20.18 15.02 -10.83
CA PRO A 174 20.84 13.91 -11.53
C PRO A 174 20.71 12.58 -10.78
N ALA A 175 20.94 12.60 -9.46
CA ALA A 175 20.80 11.42 -8.61
C ALA A 175 19.34 10.94 -8.58
N LEU A 176 18.37 11.84 -8.39
CA LEU A 176 16.95 11.51 -8.42
C LEU A 176 16.53 10.85 -9.75
N ARG A 177 17.05 11.34 -10.88
CA ARG A 177 16.79 10.74 -12.20
C ARG A 177 17.43 9.36 -12.35
N ALA A 178 18.69 9.22 -11.95
CA ALA A 178 19.38 7.94 -12.01
C ALA A 178 18.67 6.88 -11.15
N THR A 179 18.30 7.22 -9.91
CA THR A 179 17.59 6.31 -9.02
C THR A 179 16.16 6.05 -9.49
N ALA A 180 15.46 7.04 -10.06
CA ALA A 180 14.13 6.83 -10.63
C ALA A 180 14.18 5.85 -11.83
N VAL A 181 15.18 5.98 -12.70
CA VAL A 181 15.42 5.02 -13.79
C VAL A 181 15.77 3.64 -13.22
N ALA A 182 16.66 3.56 -12.23
CA ALA A 182 17.01 2.29 -11.60
C ALA A 182 15.80 1.60 -10.96
N ALA A 183 14.96 2.36 -10.24
CA ALA A 183 13.73 1.84 -9.63
C ALA A 183 12.71 1.38 -10.69
N ALA A 184 12.50 2.17 -11.75
CA ALA A 184 11.62 1.81 -12.85
C ALA A 184 12.12 0.56 -13.61
N SER A 185 13.42 0.46 -13.85
CA SER A 185 14.06 -0.71 -14.46
C SER A 185 13.94 -1.95 -13.57
N ALA A 186 14.19 -1.82 -12.26
CA ALA A 186 13.99 -2.92 -11.32
C ALA A 186 12.53 -3.38 -11.29
N ALA A 187 11.58 -2.44 -11.37
CA ALA A 187 10.15 -2.73 -11.43
C ALA A 187 9.70 -3.46 -12.72
N LEU A 188 10.53 -3.50 -13.77
CA LEU A 188 10.23 -4.31 -14.96
C LEU A 188 10.17 -5.80 -14.65
N VAL A 189 10.97 -6.29 -13.70
CA VAL A 189 10.96 -7.73 -13.31
C VAL A 189 9.55 -8.13 -12.83
N PRO A 190 9.00 -7.54 -11.75
CA PRO A 190 7.65 -7.87 -11.34
C PRO A 190 6.59 -7.45 -12.36
N GLY A 191 6.79 -6.37 -13.11
CA GLY A 191 5.85 -5.96 -14.16
C GLY A 191 5.70 -7.01 -15.25
N VAL A 192 6.81 -7.53 -15.79
CA VAL A 192 6.79 -8.60 -16.79
C VAL A 192 6.21 -9.88 -16.21
N THR A 193 6.58 -10.25 -14.99
CA THR A 193 6.06 -11.44 -14.33
C THR A 193 4.54 -11.39 -14.14
N HIS A 194 4.01 -10.30 -13.58
CA HIS A 194 2.57 -10.13 -13.42
C HIS A 194 1.84 -10.03 -14.75
N LEU A 195 2.44 -9.42 -15.78
CA LEU A 195 1.87 -9.41 -17.13
C LEU A 195 1.78 -10.82 -17.74
N LEU A 196 2.85 -11.61 -17.63
CA LEU A 196 2.88 -12.99 -18.08
C LEU A 196 1.79 -13.83 -17.39
N TRP A 197 1.67 -13.71 -16.05
CA TRP A 197 0.65 -14.42 -15.29
C TRP A 197 -0.77 -13.94 -15.60
N ALA A 198 -0.99 -12.62 -15.73
CA ALA A 198 -2.27 -12.04 -16.12
C ALA A 198 -2.71 -12.45 -17.54
N THR A 199 -1.77 -12.78 -18.43
CA THR A 199 -2.03 -13.26 -19.80
C THR A 199 -2.06 -14.78 -19.93
N GLY A 200 -1.98 -15.52 -18.81
CA GLY A 200 -2.19 -16.97 -18.78
C GLY A 200 -0.92 -17.81 -18.72
N SER A 201 0.27 -17.22 -18.68
CA SER A 201 1.52 -17.96 -18.46
C SER A 201 1.54 -18.59 -17.06
N THR A 202 2.08 -19.80 -16.98
CA THR A 202 2.35 -20.51 -15.71
C THR A 202 3.82 -20.48 -15.32
N ALA A 203 4.66 -19.82 -16.11
CA ALA A 203 6.10 -19.79 -15.88
C ALA A 203 6.43 -19.21 -14.50
N GLY A 204 7.15 -19.98 -13.67
CA GLY A 204 7.56 -19.57 -12.34
C GLY A 204 6.45 -19.62 -11.26
N LEU A 205 5.24 -20.08 -11.58
CA LEU A 205 4.22 -20.36 -10.56
C LEU A 205 4.46 -21.71 -9.90
N GLU A 206 4.11 -21.83 -8.62
CA GLU A 206 4.01 -23.11 -7.95
C GLU A 206 2.89 -23.99 -8.56
N PRO A 207 3.05 -25.33 -8.62
CA PRO A 207 2.10 -26.21 -9.31
C PRO A 207 0.65 -26.08 -8.80
N ALA A 208 0.46 -25.95 -7.48
CA ALA A 208 -0.86 -25.77 -6.88
C ALA A 208 -1.54 -24.49 -7.38
N ARG A 209 -0.81 -23.37 -7.37
CA ARG A 209 -1.30 -22.08 -7.87
C ARG A 209 -1.52 -22.06 -9.37
N ALA A 210 -0.71 -22.78 -10.14
CA ALA A 210 -0.89 -22.89 -11.59
C ALA A 210 -2.16 -23.67 -11.95
N ALA A 211 -2.52 -24.68 -11.15
CA ALA A 211 -3.73 -25.49 -11.30
C ALA A 211 -5.00 -24.77 -10.84
N ASP A 212 -4.93 -23.96 -9.78
CA ASP A 212 -6.08 -23.27 -9.17
C ASP A 212 -6.36 -21.86 -9.74
N ARG A 213 -5.96 -21.60 -10.99
CA ARG A 213 -6.15 -20.27 -11.60
C ARG A 213 -7.60 -20.04 -11.98
N THR A 214 -8.25 -19.16 -11.23
CA THR A 214 -9.62 -18.67 -11.45
C THR A 214 -9.62 -17.23 -11.95
N SER A 215 -10.79 -16.64 -12.17
CA SER A 215 -10.91 -15.22 -12.50
C SER A 215 -10.27 -14.30 -11.46
N ASP A 216 -10.29 -14.71 -10.18
CA ASP A 216 -9.72 -13.92 -9.08
C ASP A 216 -8.19 -13.83 -9.14
N PHE A 217 -7.53 -14.89 -9.60
CA PHE A 217 -6.10 -14.90 -9.88
C PHE A 217 -5.77 -13.84 -10.92
N TYR A 218 -6.43 -13.85 -12.08
CA TYR A 218 -6.15 -12.89 -13.15
C TYR A 218 -6.41 -11.44 -12.73
N VAL A 219 -7.44 -11.18 -11.92
CA VAL A 219 -7.69 -9.86 -11.34
C VAL A 219 -6.53 -9.43 -10.43
N LEU A 220 -6.05 -10.31 -9.56
CA LEU A 220 -4.93 -10.01 -8.67
C LEU A 220 -3.65 -9.70 -9.44
N GLU A 221 -3.35 -10.46 -10.49
CA GLU A 221 -2.17 -10.23 -11.33
C GLU A 221 -2.28 -8.91 -12.11
N ALA A 222 -3.47 -8.59 -12.64
CA ALA A 222 -3.72 -7.31 -13.30
C ALA A 222 -3.59 -6.10 -12.35
N VAL A 223 -4.08 -6.23 -11.12
CA VAL A 223 -3.94 -5.18 -10.09
C VAL A 223 -2.49 -5.03 -9.64
N SER A 224 -1.75 -6.12 -9.49
CA SER A 224 -0.33 -6.08 -9.16
C SER A 224 0.47 -5.39 -10.27
N LEU A 225 0.18 -5.71 -11.54
CA LEU A 225 0.75 -5.01 -12.69
C LEU A 225 0.41 -3.51 -12.69
N LEU A 226 -0.85 -3.15 -12.40
CA LEU A 226 -1.26 -1.75 -12.30
C LEU A 226 -0.40 -0.99 -11.29
N PHE A 227 -0.16 -1.55 -10.11
CA PHE A 227 0.66 -0.89 -9.10
C PHE A 227 2.13 -0.76 -9.49
N VAL A 228 2.68 -1.72 -10.23
CA VAL A 228 4.01 -1.60 -10.84
C VAL A 228 4.04 -0.42 -11.83
N VAL A 229 3.04 -0.32 -12.70
CA VAL A 229 2.94 0.76 -13.71
C VAL A 229 2.81 2.13 -13.05
N VAL A 230 1.89 2.30 -12.08
CA VAL A 230 1.72 3.60 -11.41
C VAL A 230 2.94 4.00 -10.59
N THR A 231 3.70 3.04 -10.04
CA THR A 231 4.98 3.32 -9.36
C THR A 231 6.00 3.90 -10.34
N ALA A 232 6.22 3.20 -11.46
CA ALA A 232 7.17 3.63 -12.49
C ALA A 232 6.76 4.99 -13.10
N VAL A 233 5.49 5.15 -13.45
CA VAL A 233 4.97 6.42 -13.99
C VAL A 233 5.11 7.55 -12.96
N GLY A 234 4.74 7.31 -11.70
CA GLY A 234 4.83 8.30 -10.63
C GLY A 234 6.25 8.80 -10.41
N VAL A 235 7.21 7.89 -10.25
CA VAL A 235 8.61 8.25 -9.98
C VAL A 235 9.27 8.93 -11.19
N LEU A 236 9.00 8.46 -12.42
CA LEU A 236 9.56 9.06 -13.63
C LEU A 236 8.99 10.46 -13.88
N LEU A 237 7.70 10.67 -13.62
CA LEU A 237 7.11 12.01 -13.68
C LEU A 237 7.79 12.95 -12.68
N LEU A 238 7.99 12.54 -11.42
CA LEU A 238 8.66 13.36 -10.40
C LEU A 238 10.11 13.70 -10.76
N ALA A 239 10.85 12.75 -11.35
CA ALA A 239 12.27 12.90 -11.65
C ALA A 239 12.55 13.74 -12.92
N PHE A 240 11.77 13.53 -13.98
CA PHE A 240 12.01 14.18 -15.27
C PHE A 240 11.25 15.50 -15.44
N ARG A 241 10.07 15.64 -14.80
CA ARG A 241 9.28 16.88 -14.78
C ARG A 241 8.89 17.45 -16.15
N ARG A 242 8.88 16.60 -17.20
CA ARG A 242 8.73 17.02 -18.62
C ARG A 242 7.32 17.47 -19.03
N THR A 243 6.29 17.16 -18.27
CA THR A 243 4.88 17.40 -18.64
C THR A 243 4.41 18.77 -18.13
N GLY A 244 4.45 19.77 -19.03
CA GLY A 244 4.36 21.21 -18.77
C GLY A 244 3.07 21.81 -18.21
N GLY A 245 2.27 21.05 -17.46
CA GLY A 245 1.06 21.55 -16.78
C GLY A 245 0.50 20.62 -15.70
N LEU A 246 1.07 19.43 -15.51
CA LEU A 246 0.53 18.48 -14.54
C LEU A 246 0.62 19.02 -13.11
N SER A 247 -0.47 18.82 -12.36
CA SER A 247 -0.48 19.05 -10.92
C SER A 247 0.52 18.11 -10.26
N LEU A 248 1.34 18.63 -9.34
CA LEU A 248 2.29 17.85 -8.55
C LEU A 248 1.60 16.72 -7.75
N ARG A 249 0.30 16.87 -7.45
CA ARG A 249 -0.47 15.89 -6.68
C ARG A 249 -0.54 14.54 -7.37
N LEU A 250 -0.76 14.52 -8.68
CA LEU A 250 -0.93 13.28 -9.43
C LEU A 250 0.31 12.37 -9.31
N PRO A 251 1.52 12.80 -9.70
CA PRO A 251 2.70 11.94 -9.63
C PRO A 251 3.08 11.59 -8.17
N LEU A 252 2.77 12.46 -7.19
CA LEU A 252 2.94 12.13 -5.78
C LEU A 252 1.99 11.03 -5.30
N VAL A 253 0.71 11.06 -5.69
CA VAL A 253 -0.27 10.01 -5.35
C VAL A 253 0.10 8.70 -6.04
N LEU A 254 0.49 8.73 -7.31
CA LEU A 254 0.94 7.55 -8.04
C LEU A 254 2.17 6.92 -7.40
N ALA A 255 3.20 7.74 -7.11
CA ALA A 255 4.41 7.27 -6.44
C ALA A 255 4.13 6.78 -5.02
N TRP A 256 3.27 7.45 -4.26
CA TRP A 256 2.86 7.02 -2.91
C TRP A 256 2.16 5.67 -2.95
N CYS A 257 1.04 5.56 -3.67
CA CYS A 257 0.22 4.36 -3.71
C CYS A 257 0.97 3.18 -4.30
N GLY A 258 1.65 3.39 -5.42
CA GLY A 258 2.44 2.37 -6.08
C GLY A 258 3.59 1.86 -5.22
N SER A 259 4.43 2.77 -4.69
CA SER A 259 5.57 2.38 -3.85
C SER A 259 5.13 1.69 -2.57
N ALA A 260 4.07 2.18 -1.92
CA ALA A 260 3.49 1.58 -0.73
C ALA A 260 3.05 0.14 -1.03
N GLN A 261 2.28 -0.06 -2.10
CA GLN A 261 1.80 -1.37 -2.46
C GLN A 261 2.95 -2.32 -2.77
N MET A 262 3.85 -1.95 -3.69
CA MET A 262 4.98 -2.80 -4.08
C MET A 262 5.86 -3.16 -2.88
N ALA A 263 6.17 -2.17 -2.03
CA ALA A 263 7.02 -2.37 -0.88
C ALA A 263 6.39 -3.27 0.19
N CYS A 264 5.20 -2.89 0.65
CA CYS A 264 4.58 -3.51 1.81
C CYS A 264 3.93 -4.84 1.46
N TRP A 265 3.29 -4.96 0.30
CA TRP A 265 2.71 -6.22 -0.14
C TRP A 265 3.79 -7.21 -0.58
N GLY A 266 4.80 -6.75 -1.33
CA GLY A 266 5.96 -7.58 -1.67
C GLY A 266 6.67 -8.09 -0.42
N GLY A 267 6.91 -7.21 0.56
CA GLY A 267 7.48 -7.59 1.85
C GLY A 267 6.60 -8.57 2.64
N TRP A 268 5.29 -8.36 2.66
CA TRP A 268 4.33 -9.28 3.29
C TRP A 268 4.37 -10.68 2.66
N MET A 269 4.36 -10.75 1.33
CA MET A 269 4.44 -12.02 0.59
C MET A 269 5.80 -12.70 0.76
N SER A 270 6.91 -11.95 0.79
CA SER A 270 8.22 -12.51 1.10
C SER A 270 8.28 -13.08 2.52
N LEU A 271 7.74 -12.38 3.51
CA LEU A 271 7.67 -12.86 4.89
C LEU A 271 6.81 -14.13 4.99
N ALA A 272 5.64 -14.14 4.36
CA ALA A 272 4.77 -15.32 4.32
C ALA A 272 5.47 -16.53 3.69
N GLY A 273 6.18 -16.32 2.56
CA GLY A 273 6.95 -17.37 1.90
C GLY A 273 8.11 -17.93 2.75
N LEU A 274 8.78 -17.08 3.53
CA LEU A 274 9.85 -17.50 4.44
C LEU A 274 9.33 -18.22 5.69
N MET A 275 8.15 -17.84 6.19
CA MET A 275 7.52 -18.46 7.36
C MET A 275 6.92 -19.84 7.04
N GLY A 276 6.78 -20.21 5.76
CA GLY A 276 6.71 -21.61 5.33
C GLY A 276 5.55 -22.42 5.90
N ALA A 277 4.32 -21.92 5.81
CA ALA A 277 3.13 -22.73 6.11
C ALA A 277 2.65 -23.44 4.84
N GLY A 278 2.90 -24.75 4.72
CA GLY A 278 2.33 -25.57 3.64
C GLY A 278 3.21 -26.76 3.20
N GLU A 279 2.58 -27.68 2.47
CA GLU A 279 3.26 -28.77 1.78
C GLU A 279 4.26 -28.23 0.74
N ALA A 280 5.18 -29.07 0.26
CA ALA A 280 6.19 -28.63 -0.71
C ALA A 280 5.58 -28.02 -2.00
N ALA A 281 4.35 -28.42 -2.36
CA ALA A 281 3.62 -27.93 -3.53
C ALA A 281 3.05 -26.50 -3.36
N ASP A 282 2.91 -26.03 -2.11
CA ASP A 282 2.38 -24.70 -1.76
C ASP A 282 3.48 -23.65 -1.53
N ARG A 283 4.75 -24.08 -1.54
CA ARG A 283 5.86 -23.17 -1.30
C ARG A 283 6.05 -22.25 -2.50
N PRO A 284 6.16 -20.92 -2.28
CA PRO A 284 6.49 -20.00 -3.36
C PRO A 284 7.77 -20.43 -4.06
N THR A 285 7.75 -20.44 -5.39
CA THR A 285 8.96 -20.75 -6.16
C THR A 285 10.04 -19.70 -5.94
N ALA A 286 11.29 -20.03 -6.27
CA ALA A 286 12.37 -19.04 -6.28
C ALA A 286 12.05 -17.82 -7.16
N ALA A 287 11.34 -18.01 -8.27
CA ALA A 287 10.90 -16.93 -9.15
C ALA A 287 9.86 -16.02 -8.47
N SER A 288 8.89 -16.60 -7.76
CA SER A 288 7.91 -15.85 -6.96
C SER A 288 8.61 -15.06 -5.85
N MET A 289 9.54 -15.69 -5.13
CA MET A 289 10.30 -15.03 -4.06
C MET A 289 11.15 -13.86 -4.56
N VAL A 290 11.85 -14.04 -5.69
CA VAL A 290 12.62 -12.95 -6.33
C VAL A 290 11.70 -11.82 -6.76
N THR A 291 10.54 -12.14 -7.35
CA THR A 291 9.53 -11.15 -7.74
C THR A 291 9.10 -10.30 -6.54
N TYR A 292 8.73 -10.93 -5.43
CA TYR A 292 8.32 -10.24 -4.20
C TYR A 292 9.44 -9.40 -3.58
N ALA A 293 10.67 -9.91 -3.55
CA ALA A 293 11.82 -9.18 -3.04
C ALA A 293 12.15 -7.94 -3.90
N VAL A 294 12.11 -8.09 -5.23
CA VAL A 294 12.35 -6.96 -6.15
C VAL A 294 11.24 -5.92 -6.04
N GLN A 295 9.97 -6.31 -5.90
CA GLN A 295 8.88 -5.38 -5.60
C GLN A 295 9.14 -4.61 -4.31
N MET A 296 9.52 -5.34 -3.26
CA MET A 296 9.79 -4.77 -1.95
C MET A 296 10.85 -3.66 -2.05
N LEU A 297 11.99 -3.99 -2.67
CA LEU A 297 13.13 -3.10 -2.82
C LEU A 297 12.83 -1.91 -3.74
N ALA A 298 12.19 -2.14 -4.89
CA ALA A 298 11.83 -1.08 -5.82
C ALA A 298 10.86 -0.07 -5.18
N GLY A 299 9.84 -0.53 -4.46
CA GLY A 299 8.94 0.33 -3.69
C GLY A 299 9.68 1.12 -2.60
N ALA A 300 10.57 0.48 -1.85
CA ALA A 300 11.39 1.12 -0.81
C ALA A 300 12.32 2.22 -1.38
N LEU A 301 12.88 2.01 -2.57
CA LEU A 301 13.66 3.02 -3.27
C LEU A 301 12.82 4.25 -3.62
N VAL A 302 11.60 4.05 -4.14
CA VAL A 302 10.71 5.16 -4.53
C VAL A 302 10.25 5.99 -3.33
N VAL A 303 9.91 5.38 -2.19
CA VAL A 303 9.54 6.16 -0.99
C VAL A 303 10.73 6.94 -0.44
N THR A 304 11.95 6.39 -0.53
CA THR A 304 13.19 7.07 -0.13
C THR A 304 13.44 8.30 -1.02
N LEU A 305 13.21 8.18 -2.34
CA LEU A 305 13.26 9.33 -3.26
C LEU A 305 12.21 10.39 -2.91
N GLY A 306 11.01 9.97 -2.54
CA GLY A 306 9.97 10.85 -2.03
C GLY A 306 10.41 11.62 -0.78
N ALA A 307 11.09 10.95 0.15
CA ALA A 307 11.62 11.58 1.36
C ALA A 307 12.67 12.66 1.05
N TYR A 308 13.64 12.37 0.17
CA TYR A 308 14.62 13.36 -0.29
C TYR A 308 13.95 14.53 -1.02
N PHE A 309 12.98 14.24 -1.89
CA PHE A 309 12.21 15.26 -2.59
C PHE A 309 11.51 16.22 -1.62
N PHE A 310 10.87 15.70 -0.57
CA PHE A 310 10.21 16.53 0.43
C PHE A 310 11.19 17.28 1.34
N ALA A 311 12.31 16.65 1.73
CA ALA A 311 13.34 17.27 2.54
C ALA A 311 13.98 18.47 1.84
N GLU A 312 14.34 18.32 0.57
CA GLU A 312 14.91 19.40 -0.25
C GLU A 312 13.90 20.55 -0.39
N ARG A 313 12.64 20.23 -0.64
CA ARG A 313 11.58 21.22 -0.81
C ARG A 313 11.23 21.96 0.47
N ALA A 314 11.39 21.32 1.63
CA ALA A 314 11.29 21.99 2.93
C ALA A 314 12.49 22.92 3.19
N ALA A 315 13.72 22.45 2.89
CA ALA A 315 14.94 23.22 3.07
C ALA A 315 14.98 24.49 2.19
N ALA A 316 14.58 24.38 0.92
CA ALA A 316 14.52 25.51 0.00
C ALA A 316 13.59 26.64 0.45
N ARG A 317 12.63 26.35 1.35
CA ARG A 317 11.71 27.35 1.91
C ARG A 317 12.15 27.93 3.24
N SER A 318 13.05 27.25 3.96
CA SER A 318 13.60 27.76 5.23
C SER A 318 14.69 28.81 5.03
N VAL A 319 15.23 28.95 3.81
CA VAL A 319 16.20 30.01 3.48
C VAL A 319 15.43 31.32 3.22
N PRO A 320 15.57 32.36 4.06
CA PRO A 320 14.99 33.67 3.78
C PRO A 320 15.65 34.25 2.52
N ALA A 321 14.88 34.98 1.72
CA ALA A 321 15.42 35.81 0.64
C ALA A 321 16.34 36.89 1.23
N ARG A 322 17.61 36.56 1.46
CA ARG A 322 18.66 37.55 1.66
C ARG A 322 19.20 37.93 0.29
N ASP A 323 19.37 39.23 0.12
CA ASP A 323 19.98 39.92 -1.03
C ASP A 323 19.01 40.34 -2.15
N ALA A 324 18.07 41.24 -1.82
CA ALA A 324 17.74 42.31 -2.74
C ALA A 324 18.72 43.47 -2.47
N PRO A 325 19.56 43.87 -3.44
CA PRO A 325 20.44 45.03 -3.26
C PRO A 325 19.60 46.26 -2.94
N HIS A 326 19.89 46.90 -1.81
CA HIS A 326 19.42 48.25 -1.54
C HIS A 326 20.01 49.18 -2.62
N GLU A 327 19.20 49.55 -3.61
CA GLU A 327 19.47 50.71 -4.45
C GLU A 327 19.51 51.94 -3.53
N SER A 328 20.72 52.35 -3.16
CA SER A 328 20.95 53.66 -2.58
C SER A 328 20.70 54.71 -3.66
N ARG A 329 19.48 55.27 -3.68
CA ARG A 329 19.26 56.59 -4.27
C ARG A 329 20.14 57.58 -3.51
N ARG A 330 21.21 58.06 -4.16
CA ARG A 330 21.84 59.32 -3.80
C ARG A 330 21.37 60.36 -4.80
N SER A 331 20.59 61.31 -4.28
CA SER A 331 20.42 62.66 -4.79
C SER A 331 21.73 63.44 -4.68
#